data_AF-A0A8S7IDM9-F1
#
_entry.id   AF-A0A8S7IDM9-F1
#
_cell.length_a   1.000
_cell.length_b   1.000
_cell.length_c   1.000
_cell.angle_alpha   90.00
_cell.angle_beta   90.00
_cell.angle_gamma   90.00
#
_symmetry.space_group_name_H-M   'P 1'
#
loop_
_entity.id
_entity.type
_entity.pdbx_description
1 polymer ?
#
loop_
_entity_poly.entity_id
_entity_poly.type
_entity_poly.pdbx_seq_one_letter_code
_entity_poly.pdbx_strand_id
1 'polypeptide(L)'
;MKVFKVKYLSFLIVYFFSINAFSYEQIELIWVPDSNTVIPQINMEFDDKVKDTVVPIKTLGVFRANYKKYRCSAPGVRFFSGVVDRVVYTAFPKQTKIAEGLTLSIGQGYGSNIKPEHYVPSGYVATYSSYVTENTAEANCPISEYGLSNDIPIPSTVINLPVSINAERAYPGVYQGQIEGRIGLYENFCSVNGTCPDGVFGKDWFNVASAFPVSIPYNVTITSKCSFNTSPINLSHGTMAGRESDGNQTKPYNLEITCTRGTSLSVKLLGTQKVSGKTENYTQCGTGGVCELTFDNGKYDETMTIDNSKILSIKSIYRLNDITKPVAGAFEGSGVLQVLVN
;
A
#
# COMPACT_ATOMS: atom_id res chain seq x y z
N MET A 1 25.16 87.14 7.30
CA MET A 1 24.48 86.44 6.19
C MET A 1 25.54 85.64 5.43
N LYS A 2 25.33 84.32 5.23
CA LYS A 2 26.14 83.38 4.40
C LYS A 2 27.56 83.04 4.94
N VAL A 3 28.07 81.79 5.00
CA VAL A 3 27.65 80.43 4.62
C VAL A 3 28.44 79.45 5.52
N PHE A 4 27.78 78.38 6.00
CA PHE A 4 28.40 77.21 6.62
C PHE A 4 29.25 76.43 5.59
N LYS A 5 30.55 76.26 5.84
CA LYS A 5 31.38 75.31 5.07
C LYS A 5 31.10 73.88 5.54
N VAL A 6 30.22 73.19 4.82
CA VAL A 6 30.06 71.73 4.91
C VAL A 6 31.27 71.07 4.24
N LYS A 7 32.07 70.34 5.02
CA LYS A 7 33.09 69.42 4.50
C LYS A 7 32.35 68.20 3.95
N TYR A 8 32.35 68.01 2.63
CA TYR A 8 31.88 66.79 2.00
C TYR A 8 32.88 65.65 2.28
N LEU A 9 32.37 64.64 2.99
CA LEU A 9 32.99 63.36 3.23
C LEU A 9 32.60 62.46 2.05
N SER A 10 33.52 62.23 1.11
CA SER A 10 33.31 61.31 -0.02
C SER A 10 33.48 59.86 0.45
N PHE A 11 32.43 59.26 1.01
CA PHE A 11 32.35 57.81 1.16
C PHE A 11 31.92 57.21 -0.18
N LEU A 12 32.89 56.64 -0.91
CA LEU A 12 32.63 55.81 -2.08
C LEU A 12 32.03 54.49 -1.58
N ILE A 13 30.71 54.42 -1.46
CA ILE A 13 30.01 53.15 -1.22
C ILE A 13 30.04 52.38 -2.55
N VAL A 14 31.05 51.53 -2.70
CA VAL A 14 31.05 50.48 -3.72
C VAL A 14 30.00 49.47 -3.27
N TYR A 15 28.77 49.63 -3.75
CA TYR A 15 27.79 48.55 -3.76
C TYR A 15 28.38 47.43 -4.63
N PHE A 16 29.01 46.44 -4.00
CA PHE A 16 29.16 45.11 -4.59
C PHE A 16 27.74 44.53 -4.72
N PHE A 17 27.03 44.93 -5.78
CA PHE A 17 26.06 44.03 -6.36
C PHE A 17 26.87 42.83 -6.84
N SER A 18 26.79 41.72 -6.13
CA SER A 18 27.03 40.41 -6.71
C SER A 18 25.94 40.19 -7.75
N ILE A 19 26.12 40.80 -8.92
CA ILE A 19 25.42 40.42 -10.13
C ILE A 19 25.90 38.99 -10.36
N ASN A 20 25.08 38.00 -10.02
CA ASN A 20 25.26 36.66 -10.54
C ASN A 20 25.21 36.80 -12.06
N ALA A 21 26.37 36.91 -12.69
CA ALA A 21 26.51 37.03 -14.12
C ALA A 21 25.98 35.74 -14.74
N PHE A 22 24.71 35.77 -15.15
CA PHE A 22 24.07 34.68 -15.86
C PHE A 22 24.78 34.55 -17.21
N SER A 23 25.37 33.39 -17.51
CA SER A 23 25.85 33.16 -18.86
C SER A 23 24.64 33.21 -19.80
N TYR A 24 24.80 33.81 -20.97
CA TYR A 24 23.71 33.98 -21.95
C TYR A 24 23.14 32.66 -22.50
N GLU A 25 23.60 31.52 -21.97
CA GLU A 25 23.54 30.17 -22.54
C GLU A 25 22.88 29.14 -21.60
N GLN A 26 22.11 29.58 -20.59
CA GLN A 26 21.40 28.67 -19.68
C GLN A 26 19.88 28.91 -19.68
N ILE A 27 19.08 27.83 -19.70
CA ILE A 27 17.63 27.88 -19.46
C ILE A 27 17.28 26.84 -18.41
N GLU A 28 16.57 27.26 -17.37
CA GLU A 28 16.00 26.36 -16.37
C GLU A 28 14.48 26.38 -16.41
N LEU A 29 13.88 25.21 -16.32
CA LEU A 29 12.44 25.02 -16.36
C LEU A 29 12.01 24.03 -15.27
N ILE A 30 10.93 24.35 -14.57
CA ILE A 30 10.21 23.40 -13.74
C ILE A 30 8.83 23.16 -14.36
N TRP A 31 8.59 21.90 -14.68
CA TRP A 31 7.37 21.38 -15.27
C TRP A 31 6.59 20.59 -14.23
N VAL A 32 5.27 20.71 -14.27
CA VAL A 32 4.35 19.89 -13.48
C VAL A 32 3.36 19.19 -14.42
N PRO A 33 2.84 18.01 -14.06
CA PRO A 33 1.85 17.31 -14.86
C PRO A 33 0.69 18.22 -15.24
N ASP A 34 0.21 18.11 -16.48
CA ASP A 34 -1.03 18.77 -16.87
C ASP A 34 -2.25 18.00 -16.32
N SER A 35 -3.44 18.60 -16.42
CA SER A 35 -4.69 17.97 -15.96
C SER A 35 -5.07 16.70 -16.74
N ASN A 36 -4.46 16.46 -17.90
CA ASN A 36 -4.73 15.30 -18.76
C ASN A 36 -3.74 14.16 -18.52
N THR A 37 -2.76 14.35 -17.64
CA THR A 37 -1.76 13.34 -17.34
C THR A 37 -2.42 12.18 -16.60
N VAL A 38 -2.49 11.03 -17.26
CA VAL A 38 -3.06 9.81 -16.68
C VAL A 38 -2.01 9.15 -15.78
N ILE A 39 -2.29 9.09 -14.49
CA ILE A 39 -1.48 8.34 -13.54
C ILE A 39 -2.06 6.93 -13.38
N PRO A 40 -1.27 5.87 -13.59
CA PRO A 40 -1.75 4.51 -13.40
C PRO A 40 -2.10 4.25 -11.94
N GLN A 41 -3.14 3.45 -11.74
CA GLN A 41 -3.55 3.01 -10.42
C GLN A 41 -2.51 2.10 -9.77
N ILE A 42 -2.23 2.36 -8.49
CA ILE A 42 -1.38 1.53 -7.65
C ILE A 42 -2.23 0.41 -7.03
N ASN A 43 -1.83 -0.84 -7.23
CA ASN A 43 -2.46 -1.98 -6.56
C ASN A 43 -1.53 -2.51 -5.47
N MET A 44 -2.09 -2.73 -4.30
CA MET A 44 -1.39 -3.21 -3.10
C MET A 44 -2.17 -4.38 -2.51
N GLU A 45 -1.46 -5.44 -2.15
CA GLU A 45 -2.05 -6.64 -1.56
C GLU A 45 -1.38 -6.93 -0.21
N PHE A 46 -2.20 -7.14 0.81
CA PHE A 46 -1.79 -7.46 2.18
C PHE A 46 -2.56 -8.66 2.71
N ASP A 47 -1.94 -9.38 3.65
CA ASP A 47 -2.55 -10.49 4.39
C ASP A 47 -1.95 -10.60 5.80
N ASP A 48 -2.37 -11.61 6.58
CA ASP A 48 -1.91 -11.83 7.96
C ASP A 48 -0.39 -11.91 8.16
N LYS A 49 0.33 -12.36 7.13
CA LYS A 49 1.79 -12.53 7.13
C LYS A 49 2.48 -11.37 6.42
N VAL A 50 1.80 -10.69 5.51
CA VAL A 50 2.34 -9.62 4.68
C VAL A 50 1.74 -8.29 5.11
N LYS A 51 2.44 -7.61 6.03
CA LYS A 51 2.09 -6.27 6.52
C LYS A 51 2.86 -5.15 5.81
N ASP A 52 3.95 -5.54 5.14
CA ASP A 52 4.83 -4.70 4.37
C ASP A 52 4.93 -5.29 2.96
N THR A 53 4.86 -4.45 1.94
CA THR A 53 5.06 -4.86 0.54
C THR A 53 5.81 -3.77 -0.22
N VAL A 54 6.24 -4.08 -1.43
CA VAL A 54 6.94 -3.14 -2.31
C VAL A 54 6.18 -3.00 -3.61
N VAL A 55 5.75 -1.78 -3.90
CA VAL A 55 4.99 -1.47 -5.12
C VAL A 55 5.94 -0.89 -6.17
N PRO A 56 6.07 -1.50 -7.35
CA PRO A 56 6.80 -0.90 -8.47
C PRO A 56 5.92 0.14 -9.18
N ILE A 57 6.39 1.39 -9.20
CA ILE A 57 5.77 2.50 -9.93
C ILE A 57 6.64 2.82 -11.15
N LYS A 58 6.09 2.64 -12.34
CA LYS A 58 6.76 3.01 -13.59
C LYS A 58 6.58 4.51 -13.86
N THR A 59 7.65 5.21 -14.19
CA THR A 59 7.55 6.58 -14.69
C THR A 59 6.96 6.60 -16.10
N LEU A 60 6.29 7.70 -16.44
CA LEU A 60 5.30 7.81 -17.51
C LEU A 60 5.84 7.67 -18.95
N GLY A 61 7.16 7.57 -19.17
CA GLY A 61 7.79 7.45 -20.50
C GLY A 61 7.67 8.72 -21.35
N VAL A 62 6.48 9.33 -21.40
CA VAL A 62 6.22 10.69 -21.88
C VAL A 62 5.56 11.46 -20.74
N PHE A 63 6.17 12.58 -20.38
CA PHE A 63 5.70 13.47 -19.33
C PHE A 63 4.97 14.64 -19.97
N ARG A 64 3.64 14.57 -20.02
CA ARG A 64 2.81 15.66 -20.50
C ARG A 64 2.70 16.73 -19.41
N ALA A 65 3.23 17.92 -19.66
CA ALA A 65 3.43 18.87 -18.57
C ALA A 65 3.36 20.33 -19.01
N ASN A 66 3.06 21.20 -18.05
CA ASN A 66 3.14 22.65 -18.21
C ASN A 66 4.32 23.17 -17.38
N TYR A 67 5.13 24.07 -17.94
CA TYR A 67 6.10 24.77 -17.11
C TYR A 67 5.36 25.74 -16.19
N LYS A 68 5.86 25.87 -14.96
CA LYS A 68 5.31 26.76 -13.92
C LYS A 68 6.35 27.70 -13.33
N LYS A 69 7.63 27.46 -13.62
CA LYS A 69 8.73 28.32 -13.21
C LYS A 69 9.83 28.21 -14.26
N TYR A 70 10.43 29.33 -14.63
CA TYR A 70 11.51 29.36 -15.60
C TYR A 70 12.54 30.45 -15.29
N ARG A 71 13.77 30.25 -15.75
CA ARG A 71 14.86 31.23 -15.65
C ARG A 71 15.69 31.17 -16.92
N CYS A 72 15.96 32.33 -17.50
CA CYS A 72 16.75 32.48 -18.71
C CYS A 72 17.34 33.89 -18.80
N SER A 73 18.21 34.12 -19.78
CA SER A 73 18.86 35.41 -20.02
C SER A 73 17.86 36.49 -20.49
N ALA A 74 16.92 36.14 -21.38
CA ALA A 74 15.80 37.00 -21.76
C ALA A 74 14.61 36.18 -22.33
N PRO A 75 13.35 36.64 -22.14
CA PRO A 75 12.17 35.98 -22.71
C PRO A 75 12.25 35.82 -24.23
N GLY A 76 11.83 34.67 -24.76
CA GLY A 76 11.78 34.39 -26.20
C GLY A 76 13.13 34.10 -26.85
N VAL A 77 14.25 34.16 -26.10
CA VAL A 77 15.56 33.73 -26.61
C VAL A 77 15.53 32.22 -26.87
N ARG A 78 15.94 31.82 -28.08
CA ARG A 78 16.10 30.42 -28.46
C ARG A 78 17.50 29.94 -28.13
N PHE A 79 17.55 28.77 -27.51
CA PHE A 79 18.75 28.03 -27.24
C PHE A 79 18.94 26.96 -28.33
N PHE A 80 20.02 27.09 -29.09
CA PHE A 80 20.34 26.25 -30.24
C PHE A 80 21.41 25.22 -29.85
N SER A 81 21.06 23.94 -29.92
CA SER A 81 21.94 22.78 -29.72
C SER A 81 22.81 22.86 -28.46
N GLY A 82 22.43 22.11 -27.43
CA GLY A 82 23.26 21.94 -26.25
C GLY A 82 23.00 20.66 -25.49
N VAL A 83 23.39 20.69 -24.21
CA VAL A 83 23.15 19.64 -23.24
C VAL A 83 21.91 20.02 -22.43
N VAL A 84 21.07 19.04 -22.12
CA VAL A 84 20.00 19.21 -21.12
C VAL A 84 20.13 18.16 -20.03
N ASP A 85 20.22 18.63 -18.79
CA ASP A 85 20.06 17.79 -17.61
C ASP A 85 18.59 17.80 -17.19
N ARG A 86 18.01 16.60 -17.10
CA ARG A 86 16.61 16.38 -16.73
C ARG A 86 16.55 15.65 -15.42
N VAL A 87 15.83 16.21 -14.46
CA VAL A 87 15.59 15.56 -13.17
C VAL A 87 14.09 15.41 -12.93
N VAL A 88 13.64 14.16 -12.83
CA VAL A 88 12.26 13.84 -12.48
C VAL A 88 12.19 13.62 -10.98
N TYR A 89 11.42 14.46 -10.29
CA TYR A 89 11.15 14.39 -8.87
C TYR A 89 9.78 13.80 -8.60
N THR A 90 9.69 12.94 -7.59
CA THR A 90 8.42 12.40 -7.10
C THR A 90 8.43 12.45 -5.57
N ALA A 91 7.36 12.95 -4.95
CA ALA A 91 7.16 12.86 -3.51
C ALA A 91 5.78 12.32 -3.17
N PHE A 92 5.76 11.52 -2.12
CA PHE A 92 4.56 10.96 -1.51
C PHE A 92 4.49 11.39 -0.04
N PRO A 93 3.28 11.63 0.51
CA PRO A 93 3.13 11.77 1.95
C PRO A 93 3.60 10.47 2.62
N LYS A 94 4.29 10.56 3.75
CA LYS A 94 4.73 9.39 4.51
C LYS A 94 3.58 8.53 5.01
N GLN A 95 2.42 9.12 5.19
CA GLN A 95 1.23 8.43 5.68
C GLN A 95 -0.02 8.98 4.97
N THR A 96 -0.92 8.06 4.63
CA THR A 96 -2.24 8.37 4.08
C THR A 96 -3.29 7.57 4.84
N LYS A 97 -4.36 8.23 5.29
CA LYS A 97 -5.51 7.52 5.88
C LYS A 97 -6.27 6.79 4.78
N ILE A 98 -6.42 5.47 4.91
CA ILE A 98 -7.15 4.65 3.94
C ILE A 98 -8.55 4.25 4.44
N ALA A 99 -8.75 4.15 5.75
CA ALA A 99 -10.06 4.03 6.39
C ALA A 99 -10.03 4.59 7.82
N GLU A 100 -11.14 4.55 8.54
CA GLU A 100 -11.15 4.96 9.95
C GLU A 100 -10.22 4.07 10.78
N GLY A 101 -9.15 4.68 11.32
CA GLY A 101 -8.12 3.96 12.07
C GLY A 101 -7.14 3.14 11.24
N LEU A 102 -7.29 3.07 9.91
CA LEU A 102 -6.37 2.35 9.04
C LEU A 102 -5.55 3.34 8.20
N THR A 103 -4.23 3.24 8.28
CA THR A 103 -3.27 4.12 7.63
C THR A 103 -2.30 3.32 6.78
N LEU A 104 -2.06 3.81 5.56
CA LEU A 104 -0.99 3.37 4.69
C LEU A 104 0.26 4.20 4.99
N SER A 105 1.33 3.55 5.41
CA SER A 105 2.66 4.17 5.54
C SER A 105 3.46 3.93 4.27
N ILE A 106 4.17 4.96 3.82
CA ILE A 106 4.95 4.97 2.59
C ILE A 106 6.42 5.23 2.96
N GLY A 107 7.27 4.28 2.60
CA GLY A 107 8.71 4.30 2.83
C GLY A 107 9.48 4.99 1.71
N GLN A 108 10.78 5.18 1.94
CA GLN A 108 11.69 5.77 0.96
C GLN A 108 11.79 4.87 -0.28
N GLY A 109 11.40 5.40 -1.44
CA GLY A 109 11.49 4.68 -2.71
C GLY A 109 12.93 4.47 -3.17
N TYR A 110 13.17 3.38 -3.91
CA TYR A 110 14.49 2.98 -4.42
C TYR A 110 14.41 2.34 -5.81
N GLY A 111 15.56 2.17 -6.48
CA GLY A 111 15.66 1.60 -7.83
C GLY A 111 17.00 1.93 -8.49
N SER A 112 17.29 1.33 -9.65
CA SER A 112 18.61 1.42 -10.29
C SER A 112 19.06 2.84 -10.66
N ASN A 113 18.12 3.75 -10.94
CA ASN A 113 18.38 5.17 -11.25
C ASN A 113 17.56 6.11 -10.36
N ILE A 114 17.18 5.63 -9.17
CA ILE A 114 16.35 6.36 -8.22
C ILE A 114 17.21 6.71 -7.01
N LYS A 115 17.28 7.99 -6.67
CA LYS A 115 17.98 8.49 -5.49
C LYS A 115 17.00 9.16 -4.53
N PRO A 116 17.25 9.13 -3.21
CA PRO A 116 16.45 9.92 -2.26
C PRO A 116 16.57 11.42 -2.51
N GLU A 117 15.46 12.14 -2.38
CA GLU A 117 15.41 13.60 -2.43
C GLU A 117 15.13 14.15 -1.02
N HIS A 118 15.89 15.15 -0.59
CA HIS A 118 15.91 15.65 0.78
C HIS A 118 15.41 17.09 0.93
N TYR A 119 15.28 17.83 -0.17
CA TYR A 119 14.69 19.18 -0.22
C TYR A 119 13.16 19.11 -0.24
N VAL A 120 12.58 18.37 0.71
CA VAL A 120 11.14 18.25 0.93
C VAL A 120 10.80 18.34 2.41
N PRO A 121 9.57 18.77 2.78
CA PRO A 121 9.13 18.77 4.17
C PRO A 121 9.17 17.37 4.80
N SER A 122 9.35 17.31 6.12
CA SER A 122 9.50 16.05 6.87
C SER A 122 8.32 15.08 6.76
N GLY A 123 7.13 15.58 6.37
CA GLY A 123 5.93 14.77 6.12
C GLY A 123 5.95 13.98 4.82
N TYR A 124 6.98 14.16 3.97
CA TYR A 124 7.08 13.50 2.67
C TYR A 124 8.31 12.58 2.60
N VAL A 125 8.19 11.54 1.79
CA VAL A 125 9.32 10.81 1.20
C VAL A 125 9.43 11.22 -0.26
N ALA A 126 10.64 11.46 -0.73
CA ALA A 126 10.85 11.92 -2.08
C ALA A 126 12.00 11.20 -2.74
N THR A 127 11.90 11.04 -4.05
CA THR A 127 12.92 10.47 -4.89
C THR A 127 13.14 11.35 -6.11
N TYR A 128 14.30 11.18 -6.73
CA TYR A 128 14.59 11.76 -8.02
C TYR A 128 15.33 10.78 -8.92
N SER A 129 15.18 10.98 -10.23
CA SER A 129 16.00 10.35 -11.26
C SER A 129 16.51 11.40 -12.23
N SER A 130 17.79 11.32 -12.58
CA SER A 130 18.50 12.30 -13.41
C SER A 130 18.95 11.68 -14.73
N TYR A 131 18.82 12.42 -15.83
CA TYR A 131 19.20 11.98 -17.17
C TYR A 131 19.76 13.15 -17.96
N VAL A 132 20.84 12.91 -18.69
CA VAL A 132 21.45 13.91 -19.55
C VAL A 132 21.18 13.57 -21.00
N THR A 133 20.80 14.56 -21.81
CA THR A 133 20.77 14.46 -23.28
C THR A 133 21.79 15.42 -23.85
N GLU A 134 22.69 14.91 -24.68
CA GLU A 134 23.80 15.68 -25.24
C GLU A 134 23.54 16.07 -26.70
N ASN A 135 24.12 17.21 -27.11
CA ASN A 135 24.37 17.63 -28.50
C ASN A 135 23.16 17.74 -29.44
N THR A 136 21.93 17.73 -28.89
CA THR A 136 20.67 17.77 -29.67
C THR A 136 19.55 18.52 -28.95
N ALA A 137 19.80 19.04 -27.74
CA ALA A 137 18.77 19.72 -26.97
C ALA A 137 18.55 21.14 -27.49
N GLU A 138 17.29 21.48 -27.77
CA GLU A 138 16.85 22.82 -28.11
C GLU A 138 15.73 23.24 -27.17
N ALA A 139 15.72 24.51 -26.77
CA ALA A 139 14.66 25.08 -25.95
C ALA A 139 14.43 26.54 -26.33
N ASN A 140 13.20 27.01 -26.13
CA ASN A 140 12.89 28.44 -26.18
C ASN A 140 12.68 28.92 -24.75
N CYS A 141 13.28 30.07 -24.40
CA CYS A 141 12.89 30.70 -23.15
C CYS A 141 11.41 31.10 -23.23
N PRO A 142 10.59 30.71 -22.25
CA PRO A 142 9.21 31.17 -22.15
C PRO A 142 9.04 32.68 -22.28
N ILE A 143 7.97 33.09 -22.97
CA ILE A 143 7.54 34.50 -23.12
C ILE A 143 6.43 34.89 -22.12
N SER A 144 5.94 33.91 -21.34
CA SER A 144 4.89 34.06 -20.33
C SER A 144 5.15 33.12 -19.17
N GLU A 145 4.56 33.39 -18.00
CA GLU A 145 4.68 32.50 -16.82
C GLU A 145 3.88 31.20 -16.93
N TYR A 146 2.96 31.11 -17.89
CA TYR A 146 2.14 29.93 -18.11
C TYR A 146 2.36 29.37 -19.52
N GLY A 147 2.87 28.14 -19.55
CA GLY A 147 3.13 27.40 -20.78
C GLY A 147 1.96 26.63 -21.32
N LEU A 148 2.01 26.36 -22.63
CA LEU A 148 1.26 25.29 -23.25
C LEU A 148 1.77 23.93 -22.75
N SER A 149 0.88 22.94 -22.72
CA SER A 149 1.22 21.56 -22.40
C SER A 149 2.14 20.98 -23.46
N ASN A 150 3.29 20.45 -23.04
CA ASN A 150 4.25 19.79 -23.91
C ASN A 150 4.41 18.33 -23.51
N ASP A 151 4.60 17.46 -24.50
CA ASP A 151 4.99 16.07 -24.31
C ASP A 151 6.51 15.99 -24.21
N ILE A 152 7.03 15.71 -23.03
CA ILE A 152 8.48 15.64 -22.78
C ILE A 152 8.89 14.16 -22.62
N PRO A 153 9.69 13.60 -23.54
CA PRO A 153 10.13 12.21 -23.44
C PRO A 153 11.09 12.05 -22.24
N ILE A 154 10.76 11.13 -21.34
CA ILE A 154 11.60 10.77 -20.19
C ILE A 154 11.91 9.28 -20.23
N PRO A 155 13.17 8.85 -20.02
CA PRO A 155 13.47 7.43 -19.93
C PRO A 155 12.60 6.75 -18.87
N SER A 156 11.99 5.62 -19.23
CA SER A 156 11.20 4.87 -18.26
C SER A 156 12.10 4.37 -17.14
N THR A 157 11.69 4.61 -15.90
CA THR A 157 12.33 4.09 -14.69
C THR A 157 11.28 3.51 -13.76
N VAL A 158 11.72 2.67 -12.84
CA VAL A 158 10.86 2.01 -11.85
C VAL A 158 11.27 2.47 -10.47
N ILE A 159 10.33 3.05 -9.74
CA ILE A 159 10.45 3.37 -8.32
C ILE A 159 9.82 2.23 -7.56
N ASN A 160 10.62 1.47 -6.82
CA ASN A 160 10.14 0.49 -5.85
C ASN A 160 9.78 1.22 -4.56
N LEU A 161 8.50 1.29 -4.24
CA LEU A 161 7.97 2.03 -3.09
C LEU A 161 7.61 1.04 -1.97
N PRO A 162 8.37 1.00 -0.87
CA PRO A 162 7.96 0.25 0.32
C PRO A 162 6.67 0.83 0.88
N VAL A 163 5.71 -0.01 1.19
CA VAL A 163 4.44 0.41 1.79
C VAL A 163 4.03 -0.57 2.88
N SER A 164 3.34 -0.07 3.91
CA SER A 164 2.86 -0.89 5.01
C SER A 164 1.56 -0.38 5.59
N ILE A 165 0.82 -1.26 6.26
CA ILE A 165 -0.44 -0.94 6.95
C ILE A 165 -0.36 -1.26 8.43
N ASN A 166 -1.09 -0.50 9.25
CA ASN A 166 -1.28 -0.86 10.66
C ASN A 166 -2.30 -2.00 10.79
N ALA A 167 -1.81 -3.24 10.84
CA ALA A 167 -2.63 -4.46 10.81
C ALA A 167 -3.70 -4.58 11.91
N GLU A 168 -3.54 -3.88 13.06
CA GLU A 168 -4.49 -3.97 14.19
C GLU A 168 -5.91 -3.50 13.84
N ARG A 169 -6.06 -2.70 12.78
CA ARG A 169 -7.34 -2.15 12.31
C ARG A 169 -7.62 -2.50 10.84
N ALA A 170 -6.90 -3.48 10.30
CA ALA A 170 -7.04 -3.92 8.91
C ALA A 170 -8.14 -4.98 8.81
N TYR A 171 -9.33 -4.59 8.34
CA TYR A 171 -10.38 -5.53 8.01
C TYR A 171 -10.22 -6.06 6.58
N PRO A 172 -10.54 -7.33 6.32
CA PRO A 172 -10.57 -7.88 4.98
C PRO A 172 -11.48 -7.09 4.04
N GLY A 173 -11.05 -6.90 2.79
CA GLY A 173 -11.78 -6.15 1.78
C GLY A 173 -10.89 -5.34 0.85
N VAL A 174 -11.52 -4.53 0.00
CA VAL A 174 -10.86 -3.63 -0.94
C VAL A 174 -11.09 -2.18 -0.53
N TYR A 175 -10.01 -1.47 -0.28
CA TYR A 175 -10.01 -0.04 0.05
C TYR A 175 -9.50 0.75 -1.15
N GLN A 176 -10.28 1.74 -1.58
CA GLN A 176 -9.95 2.58 -2.72
C GLN A 176 -9.77 4.02 -2.28
N GLY A 177 -8.86 4.74 -2.94
CA GLY A 177 -8.67 6.15 -2.66
C GLY A 177 -7.62 6.80 -3.55
N GLN A 178 -7.14 7.96 -3.12
CA GLN A 178 -6.17 8.77 -3.83
C GLN A 178 -5.05 9.17 -2.87
N ILE A 179 -3.80 8.99 -3.30
CA ILE A 179 -2.64 9.60 -2.64
C ILE A 179 -2.38 10.94 -3.32
N GLU A 180 -2.34 12.03 -2.55
CA GLU A 180 -1.92 13.33 -3.06
C GLU A 180 -0.40 13.42 -3.16
N GLY A 181 0.14 13.02 -4.32
CA GLY A 181 1.56 13.09 -4.62
C GLY A 181 2.00 14.47 -5.12
N ARG A 182 3.31 14.65 -5.23
CA ARG A 182 3.96 15.77 -5.93
C ARG A 182 4.87 15.21 -7.00
N ILE A 183 4.73 15.69 -8.22
CA ILE A 183 5.57 15.27 -9.34
C ILE A 183 6.05 16.54 -10.03
N GLY A 184 7.35 16.60 -10.31
CA GLY A 184 7.95 17.71 -11.04
C GLY A 184 9.05 17.21 -11.95
N LEU A 185 9.18 17.82 -13.11
CA LEU A 185 10.35 17.65 -13.97
C LEU A 185 11.11 18.96 -13.97
N TYR A 186 12.40 18.88 -13.69
CA TYR A 186 13.34 19.98 -13.81
C TYR A 186 14.19 19.76 -15.07
N GLU A 187 14.32 20.78 -15.91
CA GLU A 187 15.23 20.78 -17.05
C GLU A 187 16.21 21.94 -16.95
N ASN A 188 17.50 21.65 -17.17
CA ASN A 188 18.59 22.61 -17.22
C ASN A 188 19.29 22.51 -18.58
N PHE A 189 19.01 23.44 -19.47
CA PHE A 189 19.66 23.54 -20.77
C PHE A 189 20.93 24.38 -20.65
N CYS A 190 22.04 23.88 -21.18
CA CYS A 190 23.34 24.57 -21.18
C CYS A 190 24.14 24.31 -22.47
N SER A 191 25.11 25.18 -22.77
CA SER A 191 25.97 25.11 -23.97
C SER A 191 26.84 23.86 -24.06
N VAL A 192 27.02 23.34 -25.29
CA VAL A 192 27.82 22.13 -25.61
C VAL A 192 29.25 22.19 -25.07
N ASN A 193 29.82 23.39 -24.98
CA ASN A 193 31.22 23.59 -24.58
C ASN A 193 31.40 23.88 -23.07
N GLY A 194 30.32 23.86 -22.30
CA GLY A 194 30.33 24.13 -20.86
C GLY A 194 29.85 22.94 -20.04
N THR A 195 30.42 22.77 -18.85
CA THR A 195 29.75 21.99 -17.79
C THR A 195 28.44 22.71 -17.47
N CYS A 196 27.27 22.04 -17.51
CA CYS A 196 26.04 22.67 -17.04
C CYS A 196 26.25 23.13 -15.60
N PRO A 197 26.25 24.45 -15.31
CA PRO A 197 26.41 24.91 -13.95
C PRO A 197 25.22 24.42 -13.12
N ASP A 198 25.47 24.16 -11.84
CA ASP A 198 24.45 23.67 -10.92
C ASP A 198 23.21 24.56 -10.99
N GLY A 199 22.09 23.93 -11.33
CA GLY A 199 20.79 24.54 -11.33
C GLY A 199 20.42 25.17 -10.01
N VAL A 200 19.87 26.38 -10.04
CA VAL A 200 19.37 27.02 -8.80
C VAL A 200 17.94 26.59 -8.52
N PHE A 201 17.17 26.21 -9.56
CA PHE A 201 15.77 25.84 -9.43
C PHE A 201 15.52 24.40 -9.04
N GLY A 202 16.53 23.52 -9.15
CA GLY A 202 16.41 22.13 -8.72
C GLY A 202 15.96 21.99 -7.26
N LYS A 203 16.26 22.95 -6.38
CA LYS A 203 15.83 22.94 -4.96
C LYS A 203 14.41 23.44 -4.73
N ASP A 204 13.83 24.18 -5.67
CA ASP A 204 12.49 24.79 -5.56
C ASP A 204 11.38 23.88 -6.10
N TRP A 205 11.72 22.73 -6.67
CA TRP A 205 10.78 21.83 -7.35
C TRP A 205 9.57 21.50 -6.48
N PHE A 206 9.77 21.22 -5.19
CA PHE A 206 8.70 20.78 -4.30
C PHE A 206 7.69 21.91 -4.04
N ASN A 207 8.18 23.14 -3.89
CA ASN A 207 7.32 24.31 -3.69
C ASN A 207 6.44 24.57 -4.92
N VAL A 208 7.01 24.44 -6.12
CA VAL A 208 6.26 24.59 -7.37
C VAL A 208 5.26 23.45 -7.55
N ALA A 209 5.68 22.19 -7.37
CA ALA A 209 4.81 21.02 -7.48
C ALA A 209 3.69 21.02 -6.41
N SER A 210 3.91 21.66 -5.26
CA SER A 210 2.90 21.74 -4.19
C SER A 210 1.69 22.59 -4.55
N ALA A 211 1.82 23.54 -5.47
CA ALA A 211 0.68 24.28 -6.01
C ALA A 211 -0.15 23.44 -7.00
N PHE A 212 0.35 22.27 -7.43
CA PHE A 212 -0.27 21.41 -8.43
C PHE A 212 -0.19 19.93 -7.98
N PRO A 213 -0.90 19.56 -6.89
CA PRO A 213 -0.90 18.19 -6.39
C PRO A 213 -1.46 17.22 -7.42
N VAL A 214 -0.90 16.00 -7.45
CA VAL A 214 -1.33 14.93 -8.34
C VAL A 214 -2.12 13.91 -7.54
N SER A 215 -3.33 13.57 -8.00
CA SER A 215 -4.13 12.48 -7.42
C SER A 215 -3.68 11.15 -8.01
N ILE A 216 -3.12 10.27 -7.18
CA ILE A 216 -2.62 8.97 -7.56
C ILE A 216 -3.60 7.91 -7.06
N PRO A 217 -4.40 7.29 -7.96
CA PRO A 217 -5.40 6.32 -7.54
C PRO A 217 -4.73 5.07 -6.95
N TYR A 218 -5.33 4.49 -5.91
CA TYR A 218 -4.90 3.22 -5.36
C TYR A 218 -6.05 2.27 -5.06
N ASN A 219 -5.73 0.98 -5.09
CA ASN A 219 -6.49 -0.11 -4.48
C ASN A 219 -5.60 -0.84 -3.47
N VAL A 220 -6.08 -0.98 -2.24
CA VAL A 220 -5.49 -1.82 -1.19
C VAL A 220 -6.42 -3.00 -0.95
N THR A 221 -5.98 -4.21 -1.25
CA THR A 221 -6.72 -5.45 -0.99
C THR A 221 -6.13 -6.11 0.25
N ILE A 222 -6.96 -6.32 1.26
CA ILE A 222 -6.60 -7.09 2.47
C ILE A 222 -7.35 -8.42 2.40
N THR A 223 -6.62 -9.52 2.34
CA THR A 223 -7.20 -10.87 2.27
C THR A 223 -7.22 -11.52 3.65
N SER A 224 -8.39 -12.02 4.07
CA SER A 224 -8.51 -12.85 5.28
C SER A 224 -7.64 -14.10 5.17
N LYS A 225 -6.82 -14.39 6.17
CA LYS A 225 -6.26 -15.72 6.35
C LYS A 225 -6.66 -16.25 7.73
N CYS A 226 -6.76 -17.58 7.81
CA CYS A 226 -6.96 -18.29 9.05
C CYS A 226 -5.93 -19.41 9.15
N SER A 227 -5.47 -19.68 10.36
CA SER A 227 -4.56 -20.78 10.70
C SER A 227 -5.17 -21.59 11.83
N PHE A 228 -5.17 -22.91 11.66
CA PHE A 228 -5.63 -23.87 12.64
C PHE A 228 -4.95 -25.22 12.39
N ASN A 229 -4.89 -26.06 13.41
CA ASN A 229 -4.32 -27.40 13.28
C ASN A 229 -5.27 -28.30 12.48
N THR A 230 -4.78 -28.87 11.38
CA THR A 230 -5.54 -29.79 10.52
C THR A 230 -5.29 -31.26 10.86
N SER A 231 -4.61 -31.55 11.96
CA SER A 231 -4.42 -32.92 12.45
C SER A 231 -5.77 -33.58 12.75
N PRO A 232 -5.88 -34.91 12.61
CA PRO A 232 -7.11 -35.62 12.95
C PRO A 232 -7.59 -35.31 14.37
N ILE A 233 -8.89 -35.06 14.51
CA ILE A 233 -9.55 -34.83 15.80
C ILE A 233 -10.03 -36.18 16.35
N ASN A 234 -9.47 -36.60 17.48
CA ASN A 234 -9.84 -37.84 18.14
C ASN A 234 -10.72 -37.56 19.35
N LEU A 235 -11.98 -37.99 19.29
CA LEU A 235 -12.94 -37.88 20.38
C LEU A 235 -13.18 -39.28 20.96
N SER A 236 -12.87 -39.46 22.25
CA SER A 236 -13.01 -40.77 22.91
C SER A 236 -14.11 -40.72 23.97
N HIS A 237 -15.05 -41.65 23.85
CA HIS A 237 -16.08 -41.94 24.86
C HIS A 237 -15.55 -42.86 25.98
N GLY A 238 -14.37 -43.46 25.81
CA GLY A 238 -13.84 -44.45 26.75
C GLY A 238 -14.76 -45.66 26.88
N THR A 239 -14.87 -46.18 28.11
CA THR A 239 -15.81 -47.27 28.44
C THR A 239 -17.17 -46.70 28.83
N MET A 240 -18.23 -47.14 28.15
CA MET A 240 -19.61 -46.76 28.46
C MET A 240 -20.39 -47.97 28.98
N ALA A 241 -21.33 -47.74 29.89
CA ALA A 241 -22.12 -48.80 30.52
C ALA A 241 -23.52 -48.91 29.91
N GLY A 242 -23.81 -50.00 29.20
CA GLY A 242 -25.16 -50.42 28.77
C GLY A 242 -26.13 -49.27 28.43
N ARG A 243 -27.21 -49.14 29.21
CA ARG A 243 -28.25 -48.12 29.03
C ARG A 243 -27.78 -46.70 29.40
N GLU A 244 -26.83 -46.59 30.32
CA GLU A 244 -26.25 -45.32 30.79
C GLU A 244 -25.30 -44.70 29.76
N SER A 245 -25.04 -45.40 28.65
CA SER A 245 -24.30 -44.85 27.51
C SER A 245 -25.07 -43.78 26.75
N ASP A 246 -26.41 -43.79 26.82
CA ASP A 246 -27.22 -42.77 26.14
C ASP A 246 -26.98 -41.39 26.77
N GLY A 247 -26.56 -40.43 25.94
CA GLY A 247 -26.16 -39.10 26.39
C GLY A 247 -24.72 -39.00 26.90
N ASN A 248 -23.93 -40.08 26.86
CA ASN A 248 -22.51 -40.02 27.23
C ASN A 248 -21.77 -39.02 26.32
N GLN A 249 -20.94 -38.15 26.92
CA GLN A 249 -20.21 -37.12 26.20
C GLN A 249 -18.71 -37.34 26.28
N THR A 250 -18.00 -37.07 25.19
CA THR A 250 -16.54 -37.04 25.20
C THR A 250 -16.02 -35.82 25.96
N LYS A 251 -14.76 -35.89 26.39
CA LYS A 251 -14.02 -34.67 26.72
C LYS A 251 -13.95 -33.77 25.47
N PRO A 252 -13.98 -32.43 25.65
CA PRO A 252 -13.85 -31.52 24.51
C PRO A 252 -12.47 -31.59 23.88
N TYR A 253 -12.43 -31.59 22.55
CA TYR A 253 -11.25 -31.22 21.79
C TYR A 253 -11.31 -29.72 21.50
N ASN A 254 -10.31 -28.98 21.97
CA ASN A 254 -10.25 -27.53 21.84
C ASN A 254 -9.38 -27.18 20.64
N LEU A 255 -10.01 -26.87 19.51
CA LEU A 255 -9.33 -26.42 18.30
C LEU A 255 -9.14 -24.90 18.36
N GLU A 256 -7.89 -24.46 18.42
CA GLU A 256 -7.56 -23.03 18.28
C GLU A 256 -7.53 -22.64 16.80
N ILE A 257 -8.33 -21.63 16.47
CA ILE A 257 -8.39 -20.99 15.16
C ILE A 257 -7.94 -19.55 15.33
N THR A 258 -6.90 -19.16 14.61
CA THR A 258 -6.42 -17.78 14.55
C THR A 258 -6.71 -17.22 13.16
N CYS A 259 -7.29 -16.03 13.06
CA CYS A 259 -7.63 -15.38 11.79
C CYS A 259 -7.29 -13.87 11.83
N THR A 260 -7.26 -13.24 10.65
CA THR A 260 -7.34 -11.77 10.55
C THR A 260 -8.51 -11.25 11.38
N ARG A 261 -8.32 -10.13 12.09
CA ARG A 261 -9.39 -9.52 12.87
C ARG A 261 -10.61 -9.21 11.99
N GLY A 262 -11.81 -9.51 12.51
CA GLY A 262 -13.05 -9.29 11.78
C GLY A 262 -13.33 -10.30 10.67
N THR A 263 -12.54 -11.37 10.55
CA THR A 263 -12.78 -12.43 9.57
C THR A 263 -14.11 -13.12 9.88
N SER A 264 -14.97 -13.26 8.88
CA SER A 264 -16.15 -14.11 9.00
C SER A 264 -15.77 -15.57 8.71
N LEU A 265 -16.13 -16.45 9.63
CA LEU A 265 -15.87 -17.89 9.57
C LEU A 265 -17.19 -18.65 9.67
N SER A 266 -17.47 -19.54 8.72
CA SER A 266 -18.58 -20.49 8.82
C SER A 266 -18.04 -21.86 9.20
N VAL A 267 -18.57 -22.43 10.28
CA VAL A 267 -18.13 -23.70 10.83
C VAL A 267 -19.30 -24.67 10.87
N LYS A 268 -19.08 -25.88 10.36
CA LYS A 268 -20.10 -26.93 10.32
C LYS A 268 -19.54 -28.30 10.65
N LEU A 269 -20.27 -29.08 11.45
CA LEU A 269 -19.99 -30.48 11.71
C LEU A 269 -20.91 -31.37 10.89
N LEU A 270 -20.32 -32.31 10.16
CA LEU A 270 -21.01 -33.25 9.29
C LEU A 270 -20.66 -34.67 9.69
N GLY A 271 -21.65 -35.52 9.91
CA GLY A 271 -21.43 -36.96 10.04
C GLY A 271 -21.12 -37.59 8.68
N THR A 272 -20.13 -38.49 8.65
CA THR A 272 -19.76 -39.20 7.41
C THR A 272 -20.76 -40.31 7.06
N GLN A 273 -21.36 -40.95 8.07
CA GLN A 273 -22.36 -41.99 7.91
C GLN A 273 -23.73 -41.43 8.32
N LYS A 274 -24.41 -40.79 7.36
CA LYS A 274 -25.68 -40.08 7.62
C LYS A 274 -26.73 -40.99 8.25
N VAL A 275 -27.43 -40.45 9.24
CA VAL A 275 -28.52 -41.12 9.96
C VAL A 275 -29.85 -40.55 9.49
N SER A 276 -30.74 -41.40 8.97
CA SER A 276 -32.06 -40.98 8.48
C SER A 276 -32.90 -40.35 9.58
N GLY A 277 -33.60 -39.25 9.27
CA GLY A 277 -34.45 -38.52 10.23
C GLY A 277 -33.69 -37.73 11.31
N LYS A 278 -32.37 -37.58 11.18
CA LYS A 278 -31.52 -36.76 12.07
C LYS A 278 -30.87 -35.61 11.29
N THR A 279 -30.36 -34.62 12.02
CA THR A 279 -29.58 -33.51 11.47
C THR A 279 -28.22 -33.99 10.94
N GLU A 280 -27.58 -33.17 10.12
CA GLU A 280 -26.35 -33.55 9.39
C GLU A 280 -25.14 -33.82 10.29
N ASN A 281 -25.16 -33.37 11.54
CA ASN A 281 -24.11 -33.59 12.53
C ASN A 281 -24.18 -34.96 13.22
N TYR A 282 -25.16 -35.80 12.88
CA TYR A 282 -25.24 -37.18 13.34
C TYR A 282 -24.49 -38.13 12.40
N THR A 283 -23.73 -39.05 12.99
CA THR A 283 -23.04 -40.12 12.29
C THR A 283 -23.32 -41.46 12.96
N GLN A 284 -23.41 -42.53 12.18
CA GLN A 284 -23.47 -43.88 12.74
C GLN A 284 -22.19 -44.15 13.57
N CYS A 285 -22.38 -44.71 14.77
CA CYS A 285 -21.31 -44.89 15.75
C CYS A 285 -21.45 -46.30 16.34
N GLY A 286 -21.14 -47.29 15.52
CA GLY A 286 -21.46 -48.69 15.80
C GLY A 286 -22.89 -49.10 15.48
N THR A 287 -23.24 -50.35 15.79
CA THR A 287 -24.57 -50.92 15.47
C THR A 287 -25.65 -50.56 16.49
N GLY A 288 -25.26 -50.28 17.74
CA GLY A 288 -26.18 -49.98 18.85
C GLY A 288 -26.60 -48.52 18.97
N GLY A 289 -25.95 -47.59 18.26
CA GLY A 289 -26.18 -46.16 18.45
C GLY A 289 -25.56 -45.27 17.38
N VAL A 290 -25.70 -43.97 17.61
CA VAL A 290 -25.24 -42.88 16.75
C VAL A 290 -24.49 -41.85 17.59
N CYS A 291 -23.57 -41.13 16.97
CA CYS A 291 -22.81 -40.06 17.59
C CYS A 291 -23.29 -38.72 17.04
N GLU A 292 -23.68 -37.83 17.94
CA GLU A 292 -24.04 -36.44 17.67
C GLU A 292 -22.82 -35.56 17.88
N LEU A 293 -22.34 -34.93 16.80
CA LEU A 293 -21.18 -34.05 16.85
C LEU A 293 -21.61 -32.61 17.11
N THR A 294 -20.98 -31.95 18.08
CA THR A 294 -21.29 -30.57 18.42
C THR A 294 -20.02 -29.77 18.70
N PHE A 295 -20.12 -28.45 18.57
CA PHE A 295 -19.17 -27.48 19.09
C PHE A 295 -19.90 -26.43 19.95
N ASP A 296 -19.16 -25.69 20.77
CA ASP A 296 -19.62 -24.52 21.57
C ASP A 296 -21.10 -24.55 22.01
N ASN A 297 -21.35 -25.13 23.19
CA ASN A 297 -22.69 -25.19 23.79
C ASN A 297 -23.76 -25.90 22.92
N GLY A 298 -23.36 -26.91 22.14
CA GLY A 298 -24.29 -27.80 21.44
C GLY A 298 -24.64 -27.37 20.02
N LYS A 299 -23.96 -26.36 19.48
CA LYS A 299 -24.10 -25.96 18.08
C LYS A 299 -23.43 -26.98 17.17
N TYR A 300 -23.82 -26.97 15.89
CA TYR A 300 -23.17 -27.80 14.87
C TYR A 300 -23.01 -27.08 13.52
N ASP A 301 -23.60 -25.90 13.37
CA ASP A 301 -23.52 -25.03 12.20
C ASP A 301 -23.63 -23.58 12.70
N GLU A 302 -22.60 -22.76 12.45
CA GLU A 302 -22.57 -21.36 12.87
C GLU A 302 -21.65 -20.54 11.96
N THR A 303 -22.10 -19.35 11.57
CA THR A 303 -21.26 -18.28 11.02
C THR A 303 -20.95 -17.27 12.11
N MET A 304 -19.68 -16.90 12.23
CA MET A 304 -19.23 -16.03 13.29
C MET A 304 -18.06 -15.14 12.87
N THR A 305 -17.88 -14.03 13.56
CA THR A 305 -16.73 -13.14 13.37
C THR A 305 -15.62 -13.50 14.36
N ILE A 306 -14.41 -13.71 13.85
CA ILE A 306 -13.22 -14.01 14.64
C ILE A 306 -12.40 -12.73 14.81
N ASP A 307 -12.22 -12.32 16.07
CA ASP A 307 -11.32 -11.23 16.44
C ASP A 307 -10.00 -11.84 16.94
N ASN A 308 -9.07 -12.03 16.01
CA ASN A 308 -7.74 -12.63 16.20
C ASN A 308 -7.76 -14.13 16.46
N SER A 309 -8.28 -14.61 17.59
CA SER A 309 -8.32 -16.06 17.87
C SER A 309 -9.60 -16.51 18.55
N LYS A 310 -9.95 -17.77 18.31
CA LYS A 310 -11.04 -18.46 18.99
C LYS A 310 -10.71 -19.92 19.22
N ILE A 311 -11.14 -20.43 20.36
CA ILE A 311 -11.16 -21.86 20.64
C ILE A 311 -12.55 -22.40 20.32
N LEU A 312 -12.63 -23.36 19.41
CA LEU A 312 -13.83 -24.18 19.19
C LEU A 312 -13.76 -25.43 20.06
N SER A 313 -14.74 -25.61 20.93
CA SER A 313 -14.81 -26.76 21.84
C SER A 313 -15.68 -27.86 21.25
N ILE A 314 -15.05 -28.85 20.61
CA ILE A 314 -15.72 -29.91 19.84
C ILE A 314 -15.95 -31.13 20.74
N LYS A 315 -17.16 -31.68 20.72
CA LYS A 315 -17.57 -32.85 21.51
C LYS A 315 -18.41 -33.82 20.68
N SER A 316 -18.41 -35.07 21.08
CA SER A 316 -19.36 -36.09 20.60
C SER A 316 -20.26 -36.52 21.74
N ILE A 317 -21.55 -36.70 21.44
CA ILE A 317 -22.56 -37.24 22.36
C ILE A 317 -23.05 -38.57 21.78
N TYR A 318 -22.89 -39.66 22.52
CA TYR A 318 -23.40 -40.97 22.11
C TYR A 318 -24.89 -41.06 22.38
N ARG A 319 -25.65 -41.59 21.42
CA ARG A 319 -27.10 -41.81 21.52
C ARG A 319 -27.42 -43.25 21.15
N LEU A 320 -28.15 -43.96 22.01
CA LEU A 320 -28.62 -45.31 21.70
C LEU A 320 -29.74 -45.25 20.66
N ASN A 321 -29.76 -46.22 19.74
CA ASN A 321 -30.87 -46.39 18.81
C ASN A 321 -32.14 -46.88 19.53
N ASP A 322 -31.96 -47.77 20.51
CA ASP A 322 -33.00 -48.31 21.38
C ASP A 322 -32.41 -48.45 22.79
N ILE A 323 -32.85 -47.59 23.73
CA ILE A 323 -32.37 -47.59 25.11
C ILE A 323 -32.64 -48.91 25.85
N THR A 324 -33.61 -49.71 25.39
CA THR A 324 -33.96 -50.98 26.02
C THR A 324 -33.03 -52.12 25.60
N LYS A 325 -32.32 -51.97 24.48
CA LYS A 325 -31.46 -52.99 23.83
C LYS A 325 -30.07 -52.45 23.51
N PRO A 326 -29.26 -52.07 24.52
CA PRO A 326 -27.88 -51.68 24.27
C PRO A 326 -27.09 -52.84 23.67
N VAL A 327 -26.29 -52.55 22.65
CA VAL A 327 -25.39 -53.52 22.03
C VAL A 327 -24.02 -53.40 22.71
N ALA A 328 -23.34 -54.53 22.95
CA ALA A 328 -21.98 -54.55 23.48
C ALA A 328 -20.95 -54.64 22.34
N GLY A 329 -19.81 -53.96 22.50
CA GLY A 329 -18.72 -54.02 21.53
C GLY A 329 -17.89 -52.73 21.49
N ALA A 330 -16.88 -52.72 20.62
CA ALA A 330 -16.20 -51.50 20.23
C ALA A 330 -17.02 -50.78 19.15
N PHE A 331 -17.11 -49.46 19.25
CA PHE A 331 -17.85 -48.63 18.31
C PHE A 331 -16.97 -47.48 17.84
N GLU A 332 -17.05 -47.21 16.55
CA GLU A 332 -16.33 -46.12 15.91
C GLU A 332 -17.29 -45.41 14.97
N GLY A 333 -17.08 -44.11 14.83
CA GLY A 333 -17.80 -43.24 13.91
C GLY A 333 -16.87 -42.12 13.47
N SER A 334 -17.21 -41.46 12.37
CA SER A 334 -16.42 -40.34 11.86
C SER A 334 -17.28 -39.16 11.43
N GLY A 335 -16.65 -38.00 11.39
CA GLY A 335 -17.26 -36.76 10.97
C GLY A 335 -16.24 -35.85 10.30
N VAL A 336 -16.74 -34.78 9.70
CA VAL A 336 -15.97 -33.73 9.05
C VAL A 336 -16.29 -32.41 9.74
N LEU A 337 -15.25 -31.72 10.21
CA LEU A 337 -15.34 -30.31 10.55
C LEU A 337 -15.07 -29.51 9.28
N GLN A 338 -16.10 -28.88 8.74
CA GLN A 338 -15.98 -27.94 7.63
C GLN A 338 -15.77 -26.54 8.19
N VAL A 339 -14.70 -25.88 7.74
CA VAL A 339 -14.39 -24.49 8.07
C VAL A 339 -14.26 -23.71 6.78
N LEU A 340 -15.11 -22.69 6.60
CA LEU A 340 -15.11 -21.79 5.46
C LEU A 340 -14.74 -20.38 5.93
N VAL A 341 -13.71 -19.81 5.31
CA VAL A 341 -13.33 -18.41 5.49
C VAL A 341 -14.07 -17.60 4.43
N ASN A 342 -14.94 -16.68 4.86
CA ASN A 342 -15.80 -15.90 3.96
C ASN A 342 -15.15 -14.59 3.51
#